data_AF-A0A0F8G847-F1
#
_entry.id   AF-A0A0F8G847-F1
#
_cell.length_a   1.000
_cell.length_b   1.000
_cell.length_c   1.000
_cell.angle_alpha   90.00
_cell.angle_beta   90.00
_cell.angle_gamma   90.00
#
_symmetry.space_group_name_H-M   'P 1'
#
loop_
_entity.id
_entity.type
_entity.pdbx_description
1 polymer ?
#
loop_
_entity_poly.entity_id
_entity_poly.type
_entity_poly.pdbx_seq_one_letter_code
_entity_poly.pdbx_strand_id
1 'polypeptide(L)'
;MTGEKDRYKTHEQLWKLEDGELSTPKHDELVLQLLYKRNAKKLMYMCYPGEFTNFDSYDEIEDSRIDVDSEVPITTKNDYIIGYIDIAISYKLRDRPDRILFVEVKPKIKSFGETLRQIKTYKTYRHFNYIIYSPDTAFRGAFETQGIPIITPLDLGINM
;
A
#
# COMPACT_ATOMS: atom_id res chain seq x y z
N MET A 1 -3.49 46.27 17.33
CA MET A 1 -2.81 45.19 16.59
C MET A 1 -1.81 44.55 17.52
N THR A 2 -2.02 43.30 17.92
CA THR A 2 -0.95 42.44 18.45
C THR A 2 -1.27 41.01 18.03
N GLY A 3 -0.88 40.69 16.80
CA GLY A 3 -0.94 39.34 16.28
C GLY A 3 0.30 38.58 16.74
N GLU A 4 0.13 37.67 17.68
CA GLU A 4 1.03 36.54 17.82
C GLU A 4 0.45 35.40 16.99
N LYS A 5 0.79 35.42 15.70
CA LYS A 5 0.81 34.20 14.89
C LYS A 5 1.92 33.35 15.47
N ASP A 6 1.58 32.21 16.03
CA ASP A 6 2.53 31.13 16.23
C ASP A 6 3.10 30.76 14.83
N ARG A 7 4.37 31.09 14.57
CA ARG A 7 4.91 31.23 13.20
C ARG A 7 5.50 29.96 12.63
N TYR A 8 5.59 28.89 13.41
CA TYR A 8 6.30 27.68 13.00
C TYR A 8 5.31 26.54 12.84
N LYS A 9 4.65 26.50 11.68
CA LYS A 9 4.10 25.24 11.17
C LYS A 9 5.27 24.43 10.63
N THR A 10 5.35 23.14 10.97
CA THR A 10 6.33 22.24 10.36
C THR A 10 6.10 22.22 8.83
N HIS A 11 7.10 21.82 8.05
CA HIS A 11 6.94 21.75 6.59
C HIS A 11 5.76 20.84 6.20
N GLU A 12 5.55 19.75 6.96
CA GLU A 12 4.39 18.87 6.84
C GLU A 12 3.06 19.60 7.10
N GLN A 13 2.96 20.40 8.17
CA GLN A 13 1.75 21.18 8.48
C GLN A 13 1.47 22.30 7.48
N LEU A 14 2.52 22.90 6.91
CA LEU A 14 2.41 23.89 5.84
C LEU A 14 1.87 23.26 4.54
N TRP A 15 2.29 22.04 4.25
CA TRP A 15 1.91 21.30 3.06
C TRP A 15 0.66 20.43 3.25
N LYS A 16 0.07 20.43 4.46
CA LYS A 16 -1.04 19.54 4.86
C LYS A 16 -0.73 18.06 4.59
N LEU A 17 0.53 17.67 4.79
CA LEU A 17 0.98 16.28 4.68
C LEU A 17 0.59 15.44 5.91
N GLU A 18 0.03 16.06 6.95
CA GLU A 18 -0.66 15.33 8.03
C GLU A 18 -1.88 14.61 7.42
N ASP A 19 -1.67 13.36 7.01
CA ASP A 19 -2.75 12.48 6.63
C ASP A 19 -3.49 12.05 7.89
N GLY A 20 -4.55 12.79 8.27
CA GLY A 20 -5.38 12.47 9.44
C GLY A 20 -6.08 11.10 9.36
N GLU A 21 -5.81 10.30 8.33
CA GLU A 21 -6.22 8.89 8.20
C GLU A 21 -5.27 7.90 8.88
N LEU A 22 -4.00 8.28 9.10
CA LEU A 22 -2.94 7.45 9.73
C LEU A 22 -3.27 7.01 11.16
N SER A 23 -4.33 7.56 11.75
CA SER A 23 -4.79 7.22 13.09
C SER A 23 -6.31 7.08 13.14
N THR A 24 -6.88 6.34 12.19
CA THR A 24 -8.30 5.97 12.21
C THR A 24 -8.47 4.47 12.47
N PRO A 25 -9.37 4.04 13.37
CA PRO A 25 -9.55 2.61 13.67
C PRO A 25 -9.84 1.74 12.44
N LYS A 26 -10.48 2.33 11.41
CA LYS A 26 -10.78 1.65 10.16
C LYS A 26 -9.55 1.45 9.27
N HIS A 27 -8.59 2.37 9.30
CA HIS A 27 -7.32 2.17 8.61
C HIS A 27 -6.55 1.00 9.23
N ASP A 28 -6.43 1.01 10.56
CA ASP A 28 -5.73 -0.03 11.30
C ASP A 28 -6.35 -1.41 11.08
N GLU A 29 -7.69 -1.49 11.04
CA GLU A 29 -8.41 -2.71 10.70
C GLU A 29 -8.00 -3.26 9.33
N LEU A 30 -7.94 -2.41 8.30
CA LEU A 30 -7.54 -2.82 6.96
C LEU A 30 -6.07 -3.26 6.90
N VAL A 31 -5.18 -2.56 7.63
CA VAL A 31 -3.77 -2.97 7.76
C VAL A 31 -3.68 -4.35 8.43
N LEU A 32 -4.38 -4.56 9.54
CA LEU A 32 -4.42 -5.85 10.25
C LEU A 32 -4.94 -6.99 9.36
N GLN A 33 -5.92 -6.72 8.49
CA GLN A 33 -6.38 -7.70 7.51
C GLN A 33 -5.24 -8.15 6.58
N LEU A 34 -4.37 -7.24 6.14
CA LEU A 34 -3.25 -7.57 5.26
C LEU A 34 -2.06 -8.20 6.00
N LEU A 35 -1.87 -7.89 7.28
CA LEU A 35 -0.88 -8.56 8.13
C LEU A 35 -1.19 -10.06 8.32
N TYR A 36 -2.45 -10.47 8.15
CA TYR A 36 -2.79 -11.89 8.13
C TYR A 36 -2.24 -12.58 6.87
N LYS A 37 -1.25 -13.46 7.03
CA LYS A 37 -0.53 -14.11 5.92
C LYS A 37 -1.43 -14.77 4.87
N ARG A 38 -2.58 -15.34 5.27
CA ARG A 38 -3.54 -15.92 4.32
C ARG A 38 -4.06 -14.87 3.33
N ASN A 39 -4.38 -13.67 3.81
CA ASN A 39 -4.86 -12.57 2.98
C ASN A 39 -3.72 -12.01 2.10
N ALA A 40 -2.51 -11.87 2.66
CA ALA A 40 -1.33 -11.47 1.91
C ALA A 40 -1.00 -12.44 0.76
N LYS A 41 -1.07 -13.76 1.01
CA LYS A 41 -0.93 -14.79 -0.03
C LYS A 41 -1.96 -14.64 -1.14
N LYS A 42 -3.23 -14.51 -0.76
CA LYS A 42 -4.32 -14.34 -1.72
C LYS A 42 -4.10 -13.09 -2.57
N LEU A 43 -3.71 -11.98 -1.95
CA LEU A 43 -3.40 -10.73 -2.64
C LEU A 43 -2.23 -10.88 -3.61
N MET A 44 -1.12 -11.48 -3.19
CA MET A 44 0.02 -11.78 -4.06
C MET A 44 -0.36 -12.66 -5.25
N TYR A 45 -1.13 -13.72 -4.99
CA TYR A 45 -1.63 -14.64 -6.01
C TYR A 45 -2.47 -13.91 -7.07
N MET A 46 -3.34 -13.00 -6.64
CA MET A 46 -4.16 -12.17 -7.54
C MET A 46 -3.34 -11.17 -8.36
N CYS A 47 -2.32 -10.56 -7.76
CA CYS A 47 -1.50 -9.54 -8.43
C CYS A 47 -0.40 -10.11 -9.33
N TYR A 48 0.01 -11.37 -9.12
CA TYR A 48 1.06 -12.03 -9.90
C TYR A 48 0.68 -13.45 -10.34
N PRO A 49 -0.46 -13.67 -11.02
CA PRO A 49 -0.94 -15.02 -11.34
C PRO A 49 0.09 -15.83 -12.14
N GLY A 50 0.89 -15.18 -12.99
CA GLY A 50 1.95 -15.83 -13.78
C GLY A 50 3.16 -16.32 -12.96
N GLU A 51 3.34 -15.87 -11.71
CA GLU A 51 4.42 -16.36 -10.84
C GLU A 51 3.99 -17.58 -10.01
N PHE A 52 2.68 -17.85 -9.96
CA PHE A 52 2.10 -18.92 -9.16
C PHE A 52 1.49 -20.04 -10.00
N THR A 53 1.90 -20.18 -11.28
CA THR A 53 1.38 -21.21 -12.20
C THR A 53 1.58 -22.65 -11.74
N ASN A 54 2.47 -22.87 -10.78
CA ASN A 54 2.78 -24.19 -10.22
C ASN A 54 1.96 -24.51 -8.96
N PHE A 55 1.06 -23.61 -8.54
CA PHE A 55 0.17 -23.80 -7.41
C PHE A 55 -1.26 -23.81 -7.90
N ASP A 56 -2.06 -24.77 -7.45
CA ASP A 56 -3.48 -24.82 -7.79
C ASP A 56 -4.28 -23.78 -6.99
N SER A 57 -3.74 -23.37 -5.83
CA SER A 57 -4.33 -22.34 -4.98
C SER A 57 -3.29 -21.60 -4.14
N TYR A 58 -3.67 -20.42 -3.65
CA TYR A 58 -2.83 -19.64 -2.74
C TYR A 58 -2.56 -20.34 -1.39
N ASP A 59 -3.39 -21.33 -1.00
CA ASP A 59 -3.22 -22.09 0.24
C ASP A 59 -1.99 -23.01 0.20
N GLU A 60 -1.50 -23.35 -0.99
CA GLU A 60 -0.30 -24.17 -1.18
C GLU A 60 1.01 -23.39 -1.01
N ILE A 61 0.94 -22.06 -0.98
CA ILE A 61 2.10 -21.21 -0.75
C ILE A 61 2.54 -21.38 0.70
N GLU A 62 3.78 -21.80 0.94
CA GLU A 62 4.35 -21.91 2.28
C GLU A 62 4.40 -20.54 2.99
N ASP A 63 4.00 -20.46 4.25
CA ASP A 63 4.04 -19.21 5.04
C ASP A 63 5.46 -18.61 5.16
N SER A 64 6.48 -19.46 5.12
CA SER A 64 7.90 -19.07 5.20
C SER A 64 8.38 -18.31 3.96
N ARG A 65 7.62 -18.36 2.86
CA ARG A 65 7.91 -17.63 1.63
C ARG A 65 7.28 -16.26 1.57
N ILE A 66 6.39 -15.93 2.51
CA ILE A 66 5.68 -14.66 2.54
C ILE A 66 6.10 -13.90 3.79
N ASP A 67 6.67 -12.72 3.58
CA ASP A 67 6.88 -11.74 4.64
C ASP A 67 5.99 -10.52 4.38
N VAL A 68 5.43 -9.99 5.46
CA VAL A 68 4.54 -8.82 5.42
C VAL A 68 5.09 -7.81 6.42
N ASP A 69 5.48 -6.65 5.91
CA ASP A 69 6.00 -5.55 6.71
C ASP A 69 5.03 -4.36 6.60
N SER A 70 4.79 -3.69 7.72
CA SER A 70 4.00 -2.45 7.77
C SER A 70 4.92 -1.23 7.90
N GLU A 71 4.45 -0.07 7.44
CA GLU A 71 5.14 1.22 7.57
C GLU A 71 6.58 1.17 7.04
N VAL A 72 6.74 0.68 5.82
CA VAL A 72 8.07 0.47 5.23
C VAL A 72 8.61 1.79 4.67
N PRO A 73 9.80 2.25 5.09
CA PRO A 73 10.36 3.50 4.59
C PRO A 73 10.75 3.40 3.11
N ILE A 74 10.29 4.35 2.31
CA ILE A 74 10.76 4.58 0.95
C ILE A 74 11.90 5.59 1.01
N THR A 75 13.12 5.12 0.70
CA THR A 75 14.34 5.93 0.80
C THR A 75 14.96 6.24 -0.55
N THR A 76 15.70 7.34 -0.61
CA THR A 76 16.59 7.67 -1.73
C THR A 76 17.84 6.80 -1.72
N LYS A 77 18.70 6.95 -2.75
CA LYS A 77 20.02 6.30 -2.80
C LYS A 77 20.97 6.72 -1.68
N ASN A 78 20.73 7.88 -1.06
CA ASN A 78 21.54 8.41 0.03
C ASN A 78 20.79 8.30 1.37
N ASP A 79 19.88 7.33 1.49
CA ASP A 79 19.13 6.99 2.71
C ASP A 79 18.20 8.06 3.29
N TYR A 80 17.97 9.18 2.60
CA TYR A 80 16.89 10.11 2.95
C TYR A 80 15.52 9.46 2.78
N ILE A 81 14.66 9.61 3.79
CA ILE A 81 13.28 9.10 3.78
C ILE A 81 12.40 10.06 2.97
N ILE A 82 11.68 9.50 1.99
CA ILE A 82 10.69 10.19 1.14
C ILE A 82 9.28 10.04 1.70
N GLY A 83 9.02 8.93 2.38
CA GLY A 83 7.75 8.60 3.00
C GLY A 83 7.73 7.15 3.44
N TYR A 84 6.57 6.68 3.86
CA TYR A 84 6.33 5.31 4.29
C TYR A 84 5.20 4.72 3.45
N ILE A 85 5.35 3.47 3.02
CA ILE A 85 4.25 2.70 2.44
C ILE A 85 3.57 1.90 3.55
N ASP A 86 2.24 1.84 3.52
CA ASP A 86 1.47 1.20 4.60
C ASP A 86 1.82 -0.27 4.77
N ILE A 87 1.87 -1.02 3.66
CA ILE A 87 2.21 -2.45 3.66
C ILE A 87 3.14 -2.79 2.49
N ALA A 88 4.14 -3.62 2.76
CA ALA A 88 4.94 -4.33 1.78
C ALA A 88 4.77 -5.84 1.96
N ILE A 89 4.41 -6.54 0.90
CA ILE A 89 4.35 -8.01 0.89
C ILE A 89 5.46 -8.51 -0.01
N SER A 90 6.36 -9.32 0.54
CA SER A 90 7.41 -9.98 -0.22
C SER A 90 7.09 -11.47 -0.40
N TYR A 91 7.39 -11.99 -1.59
CA TYR A 91 7.34 -13.41 -1.89
C TYR A 91 8.71 -13.90 -2.35
N LYS A 92 9.27 -14.85 -1.59
CA LYS A 92 10.58 -15.45 -1.85
C LYS A 92 10.47 -16.50 -2.95
N LEU A 93 11.10 -16.20 -4.08
CA LEU A 93 11.23 -17.13 -5.20
C LEU A 93 12.56 -17.87 -5.08
N ARG A 94 12.58 -19.18 -5.35
CA ARG A 94 13.82 -19.98 -5.24
C ARG A 94 14.88 -19.57 -6.24
N ASP A 95 14.48 -19.36 -7.49
CA ASP A 95 15.41 -19.20 -8.63
C ASP A 95 15.25 -17.83 -9.34
N ARG A 96 14.55 -16.89 -8.72
CA ARG A 96 14.24 -15.57 -9.30
C ARG A 96 14.31 -14.49 -8.22
N PRO A 97 14.50 -13.21 -8.60
CA PRO A 97 14.39 -12.12 -7.65
C PRO A 97 13.03 -12.12 -6.95
N ASP A 98 13.03 -11.85 -5.65
CA ASP A 98 11.83 -11.74 -4.84
C ASP A 98 10.82 -10.77 -5.48
N ARG A 99 9.55 -11.10 -5.32
CA ARG A 99 8.45 -10.21 -5.73
C ARG A 99 8.06 -9.38 -4.53
N ILE A 100 8.01 -8.07 -4.70
CA ILE A 100 7.55 -7.14 -3.67
C ILE A 100 6.33 -6.40 -4.22
N LEU A 101 5.24 -6.50 -3.48
CA LEU A 101 4.01 -5.74 -3.71
C LEU A 101 3.91 -4.66 -2.64
N PHE A 102 3.87 -3.41 -3.08
CA PHE A 102 3.56 -2.28 -2.21
C PHE A 102 2.07 -1.99 -2.24
N VAL A 103 1.50 -1.77 -1.06
CA VAL A 103 0.07 -1.59 -0.86
C VAL A 103 -0.15 -0.31 -0.08
N GLU A 104 -0.84 0.64 -0.71
CA GLU A 104 -1.36 1.83 -0.04
C GLU A 104 -2.77 1.51 0.49
N VAL A 105 -3.01 1.69 1.78
CA VAL A 105 -4.27 1.39 2.45
C VAL A 105 -5.06 2.68 2.63
N LYS A 106 -6.29 2.71 2.12
CA LYS A 106 -7.19 3.87 2.30
C LYS A 106 -8.59 3.39 2.68
N PRO A 107 -9.12 3.68 3.88
CA PRO A 107 -10.51 3.42 4.23
C PRO A 107 -11.51 4.15 3.33
N LYS A 108 -11.09 5.33 2.84
CA LYS A 108 -11.82 6.18 1.92
C LYS A 108 -10.81 6.98 1.10
N ILE A 109 -11.03 7.11 -0.19
CA ILE A 109 -10.13 7.88 -1.05
C ILE A 109 -10.65 9.31 -1.12
N LYS A 110 -10.06 10.23 -0.36
CA LYS A 110 -10.48 11.65 -0.35
C LYS A 110 -10.30 12.33 -1.70
N SER A 111 -9.19 12.03 -2.38
CA SER A 111 -8.79 12.70 -3.61
C SER A 111 -7.97 11.76 -4.50
N PHE A 112 -8.47 11.52 -5.71
CA PHE A 112 -7.74 10.78 -6.74
C PHE A 112 -6.33 11.34 -6.98
N GLY A 113 -6.22 12.66 -7.15
CA GLY A 113 -4.95 13.31 -7.50
C GLY A 113 -3.91 13.22 -6.38
N GLU A 114 -4.35 13.25 -5.13
CA GLU A 114 -3.46 13.17 -3.96
C GLU A 114 -2.84 11.78 -3.83
N THR A 115 -3.68 10.73 -3.78
CA THR A 115 -3.22 9.34 -3.71
C THR A 115 -2.41 8.95 -4.94
N LEU A 116 -2.80 9.40 -6.14
CA LEU A 116 -2.02 9.16 -7.36
C LEU A 116 -0.62 9.80 -7.26
N ARG A 117 -0.54 11.06 -6.81
CA ARG A 117 0.72 11.77 -6.64
C ARG A 117 1.63 11.06 -5.65
N GLN A 118 1.08 10.58 -4.53
CA GLN A 118 1.84 9.82 -3.54
C GLN A 118 2.43 8.54 -4.15
N ILE A 119 1.61 7.69 -4.76
CA ILE A 119 2.05 6.43 -5.38
C ILE A 119 3.07 6.70 -6.50
N LYS A 120 2.84 7.70 -7.35
CA LYS A 120 3.77 8.06 -8.42
C LYS A 120 5.10 8.57 -7.87
N THR A 121 5.08 9.29 -6.75
CA THR A 121 6.30 9.72 -6.06
C THR A 121 7.09 8.51 -5.57
N TYR A 122 6.46 7.54 -4.91
CA TYR A 122 7.18 6.34 -4.47
C TYR A 122 7.73 5.51 -5.65
N LYS A 123 6.96 5.41 -6.75
CA LYS A 123 7.39 4.74 -7.99
C LYS A 123 8.66 5.34 -8.62
N THR A 124 9.00 6.61 -8.36
CA THR A 124 10.26 7.19 -8.87
C THR A 124 11.49 6.69 -8.12
N TYR A 125 11.33 6.27 -6.87
CA TYR A 125 12.43 5.78 -6.02
C TYR A 125 12.50 4.25 -5.95
N ARG A 126 11.35 3.57 -6.06
CA ARG A 126 11.25 2.11 -6.00
C ARG A 126 10.37 1.57 -7.12
N HIS A 127 11.00 0.86 -8.06
CA HIS A 127 10.35 0.27 -9.23
C HIS A 127 9.72 -1.10 -8.93
N PHE A 128 8.72 -1.11 -8.04
CA PHE A 128 7.90 -2.30 -7.74
C PHE A 128 6.45 -2.11 -8.22
N ASN A 129 5.61 -3.13 -8.03
CA ASN A 129 4.18 -2.99 -8.26
C ASN A 129 3.53 -2.33 -7.05
N TYR A 130 2.54 -1.49 -7.33
CA TYR A 130 1.77 -0.78 -6.33
C TYR A 130 0.29 -1.01 -6.59
N ILE A 131 -0.44 -1.27 -5.52
CA ILE A 131 -1.90 -1.34 -5.53
C ILE A 131 -2.47 -0.45 -4.43
N ILE A 132 -3.75 -0.18 -4.51
CA ILE A 132 -4.52 0.44 -3.43
C ILE A 132 -5.39 -0.64 -2.81
N TYR A 133 -5.31 -0.81 -1.49
CA TYR A 133 -6.25 -1.62 -0.74
C TYR A 133 -7.29 -0.72 -0.07
N SER A 134 -8.52 -0.79 -0.55
CA SER A 134 -9.57 0.14 -0.15
C SER A 134 -10.96 -0.48 -0.33
N PRO A 135 -11.88 -0.35 0.64
CA PRO A 135 -13.28 -0.65 0.42
C PRO A 135 -13.99 0.40 -0.45
N ASP A 136 -13.45 1.62 -0.53
CA ASP A 136 -13.95 2.69 -1.40
C ASP A 136 -13.45 2.49 -2.84
N THR A 137 -14.40 2.31 -3.75
CA THR A 137 -14.16 2.04 -5.17
C THR A 137 -14.52 3.22 -6.08
N ALA A 138 -14.84 4.40 -5.52
CA ALA A 138 -15.30 5.55 -6.29
C ALA A 138 -14.36 5.96 -7.44
N PHE A 139 -13.04 5.76 -7.25
CA PHE A 139 -12.02 6.10 -8.24
C PHE A 139 -11.38 4.88 -8.94
N ARG A 140 -11.96 3.68 -8.82
CA ARG A 140 -11.39 2.43 -9.35
C ARG A 140 -10.96 2.54 -10.81
N GLY A 141 -11.88 2.93 -11.70
CA GLY A 141 -11.57 3.07 -13.12
C GLY A 141 -10.44 4.07 -13.39
N ALA A 142 -10.42 5.20 -12.67
CA ALA A 142 -9.38 6.21 -12.82
C ALA A 142 -7.99 5.67 -12.45
N PHE A 143 -7.86 4.93 -11.34
CA PHE A 143 -6.59 4.32 -10.93
C PHE A 143 -6.17 3.16 -11.83
N GLU A 144 -7.12 2.31 -12.25
CA GLU A 144 -6.83 1.15 -13.11
C GLU A 144 -6.31 1.61 -14.49
N THR A 145 -6.82 2.73 -15.06
CA THR A 145 -6.25 3.31 -16.29
C THR A 145 -4.80 3.79 -16.13
N GLN A 146 -4.37 4.07 -14.90
CA GLN A 146 -2.99 4.45 -14.56
C GLN A 146 -2.10 3.24 -14.22
N GLY A 147 -2.62 2.02 -14.37
CA GLY A 147 -1.93 0.77 -14.00
C GLY A 147 -1.77 0.61 -12.49
N ILE A 148 -2.72 1.13 -11.70
CA ILE A 148 -2.76 0.97 -10.25
C ILE A 148 -4.07 0.26 -9.90
N PRO A 149 -4.04 -1.06 -9.69
CA PRO A 149 -5.23 -1.81 -9.28
C PRO A 149 -5.76 -1.32 -7.93
N ILE A 150 -7.09 -1.31 -7.78
CA ILE A 150 -7.75 -1.25 -6.48
C ILE A 150 -8.20 -2.65 -6.10
N ILE A 151 -7.84 -3.11 -4.91
CA ILE A 151 -8.33 -4.36 -4.33
C ILE A 151 -9.13 -4.03 -3.08
N THR A 152 -10.28 -4.66 -2.92
CA THR A 152 -11.17 -4.47 -1.76
C THR A 152 -11.09 -5.67 -0.81
N PRO A 153 -11.52 -5.52 0.45
CA PRO A 153 -11.69 -6.68 1.34
C PRO A 153 -12.60 -7.77 0.76
N LEU A 154 -13.65 -7.37 0.02
CA LEU A 154 -14.55 -8.31 -0.63
C LEU A 154 -13.85 -9.13 -1.73
N ASP A 155 -12.94 -8.53 -2.48
CA ASP A 155 -12.12 -9.26 -3.47
C ASP A 155 -11.26 -10.34 -2.78
N LEU A 156 -10.84 -10.09 -1.53
CA LEU A 156 -10.18 -11.07 -0.67
C LEU A 156 -11.15 -12.03 0.04
N GLY A 157 -12.46 -11.90 -0.16
CA GLY A 157 -13.48 -12.74 0.49
C GLY A 157 -13.67 -12.41 1.97
N ILE A 158 -13.29 -11.21 2.39
CA ILE A 158 -13.43 -10.71 3.76
C ILE A 158 -14.72 -9.90 3.82
N ASN A 159 -15.65 -10.34 4.67
CA ASN A 159 -16.86 -9.56 4.97
C ASN A 159 -16.48 -8.45 5.96
N MET A 160 -16.88 -7.22 5.65
CA MET A 160 -16.79 -6.06 6.54
C MET A 160 -18.12 -5.82 7.26
#